data_AF-A0A7J6R654-F1
#
_entry.id   AF-A0A7J6R654-F1
#
_cell.length_a   1.000
_cell.length_b   1.000
_cell.length_c   1.000
_cell.angle_alpha   90.00
_cell.angle_beta   90.00
_cell.angle_gamma   90.00
#
_symmetry.space_group_name_H-M   'P 1'
#
loop_
_entity.id
_entity.type
_entity.pdbx_description
1 polymer ?
#
loop_
_entity_poly.entity_id
_entity_poly.type
_entity_poly.pdbx_seq_one_letter_code
_entity_poly.pdbx_strand_id
1 'polypeptide(L)'
;KPEDQYTFECRWKDLARFYQMQPGYLFNKLEKLQNMHVDATYQYYDVMQWSTGEAYRRATMKAIHKELVHELPCDKYRPIMYKLVVDDTEFSPTESVAARGGGMAPS
;
A
#
# COMPACT_ATOMS: atom_id res chain seq x y z
N LYS A 1 1.25 17.39 -16.50
CA LYS A 1 0.96 17.05 -17.92
C LYS A 1 1.28 15.56 -18.15
N PRO A 2 0.88 14.92 -19.27
CA PRO A 2 1.14 13.49 -19.49
C PRO A 2 2.61 13.08 -19.33
N GLU A 3 3.53 13.93 -19.77
CA GLU A 3 4.97 13.76 -19.60
C GLU A 3 5.39 13.70 -18.12
N ASP A 4 4.84 14.58 -17.28
CA ASP A 4 5.10 14.58 -15.83
C ASP A 4 4.55 13.33 -15.16
N GLN A 5 3.41 12.80 -15.64
CA GLN A 5 2.82 11.55 -15.13
C GLN A 5 3.71 10.35 -15.46
N TYR A 6 4.20 10.25 -16.70
CA TYR A 6 5.13 9.19 -17.08
C TYR A 6 6.43 9.26 -16.27
N THR A 7 6.99 10.45 -16.11
CA THR A 7 8.17 10.67 -15.26
C THR A 7 7.89 10.28 -13.81
N PHE A 8 6.74 10.66 -13.25
CA PHE A 8 6.31 10.25 -11.92
C PHE A 8 6.28 8.73 -11.76
N GLU A 9 5.58 8.03 -12.65
CA GLU A 9 5.45 6.57 -12.59
C GLU A 9 6.81 5.86 -12.73
N CYS A 10 7.72 6.38 -13.57
CA CYS A 10 9.08 5.86 -13.68
C CYS A 10 9.88 6.05 -12.37
N ARG A 11 9.90 7.26 -11.80
CA ARG A 11 10.63 7.53 -10.55
C ARG A 11 10.03 6.77 -9.37
N TRP A 12 8.71 6.62 -9.34
CA TRP A 12 8.03 5.82 -8.34
C TRP A 12 8.40 4.33 -8.42
N LYS A 13 8.57 3.77 -9.63
CA LYS A 13 9.02 2.38 -9.80
C LYS A 13 10.40 2.15 -9.19
N ASP A 14 11.31 3.12 -9.27
CA ASP A 14 12.63 3.00 -8.66
C ASP A 14 12.55 3.04 -7.13
N LEU A 15 11.69 3.89 -6.58
CA LEU A 15 11.38 3.88 -5.13
C LEU A 15 10.75 2.55 -4.69
N ALA A 16 9.83 1.99 -5.48
CA ALA A 16 9.22 0.69 -5.20
C ALA A 16 10.24 -0.46 -5.24
N ARG A 17 11.16 -0.46 -6.20
CA ARG A 17 12.29 -1.41 -6.26
C ARG A 17 13.20 -1.30 -5.05
N PHE A 18 13.49 -0.07 -4.61
CA PHE A 18 14.21 0.14 -3.37
C PHE A 18 13.48 -0.52 -2.19
N TYR A 19 12.17 -0.29 -2.03
CA TYR A 19 11.38 -0.89 -0.96
C TYR A 19 11.39 -2.43 -1.00
N GLN A 20 11.29 -3.04 -2.17
CA GLN A 20 11.34 -4.51 -2.35
C GLN A 20 12.63 -5.14 -1.81
N MET A 21 13.74 -4.40 -1.77
CA MET A 21 15.02 -4.87 -1.23
C MET A 21 15.15 -4.68 0.30
N GLN A 22 14.15 -4.09 0.96
CA GLN A 22 14.25 -3.77 2.39
C GLN A 22 13.69 -4.89 3.28
N PRO A 23 14.35 -5.21 4.40
CA PRO A 23 13.81 -6.16 5.37
C PRO A 23 12.45 -5.72 5.91
N GLY A 24 11.47 -6.61 5.84
CA GLY A 24 10.11 -6.37 6.33
C GLY A 24 9.17 -5.70 5.33
N TYR A 25 9.60 -5.47 4.10
CA TYR A 25 8.69 -5.14 2.99
C TYR A 25 7.74 -6.31 2.71
N LEU A 26 6.46 -6.01 2.46
CA LEU A 26 5.47 -7.01 2.05
C LEU A 26 4.99 -6.73 0.62
N PHE A 27 4.38 -5.57 0.39
CA PHE A 27 4.00 -5.14 -0.96
C PHE A 27 3.86 -3.62 -1.10
N ASN A 28 3.76 -3.19 -2.35
CA ASN A 28 3.43 -1.84 -2.80
C ASN A 28 2.44 -1.97 -3.97
N LYS A 29 1.41 -1.13 -3.97
CA LYS A 29 0.50 -0.89 -5.10
C LYS A 29 0.37 0.62 -5.27
N LEU A 30 0.71 1.12 -6.47
CA LEU A 30 0.40 2.50 -6.87
C LEU A 30 -0.79 2.45 -7.82
N GLU A 31 -1.85 3.16 -7.47
CA GLU A 31 -3.07 3.20 -8.27
C GLU A 31 -3.34 4.61 -8.78
N LYS A 32 -3.73 4.68 -10.05
CA LYS A 32 -4.08 5.92 -10.74
C LYS A 32 -5.59 6.10 -10.74
N LEU A 33 -6.05 7.29 -10.37
CA LEU A 33 -7.45 7.66 -10.45
C LEU A 33 -7.91 7.65 -11.92
N GLN A 34 -8.97 6.88 -12.23
CA GLN A 34 -9.50 6.80 -13.59
C GLN A 34 -10.48 7.95 -13.91
N ASN A 35 -11.28 8.35 -12.93
CA ASN A 35 -12.27 9.42 -13.08
C ASN A 35 -11.91 10.55 -12.11
N MET A 36 -11.19 11.56 -12.59
CA MET A 36 -10.93 12.77 -11.81
C MET A 36 -12.26 13.49 -11.56
N HIS A 37 -12.74 13.42 -10.32
CA HIS A 37 -13.71 14.40 -9.84
C HIS A 37 -13.10 15.80 -9.97
N VAL A 38 -13.91 16.82 -10.23
CA VAL A 38 -13.44 18.21 -10.41
C VAL A 38 -12.63 18.74 -9.22
N ASP A 39 -12.84 18.15 -8.04
CA ASP A 39 -12.18 18.52 -6.77
C ASP A 39 -11.02 17.59 -6.38
N ALA A 40 -10.68 16.61 -7.23
CA ALA A 40 -9.61 15.67 -6.92
C ALA A 40 -8.26 16.39 -6.81
N THR A 41 -7.75 16.48 -5.58
CA THR A 41 -6.44 17.10 -5.29
C THR A 41 -5.27 16.18 -5.66
N TYR A 42 -5.52 14.87 -5.80
CA TYR A 42 -4.52 13.85 -6.06
C TYR A 42 -4.94 12.95 -7.22
N GLN A 43 -3.96 12.56 -8.05
CA GLN A 43 -4.17 11.69 -9.22
C GLN A 43 -3.77 10.23 -8.96
N TYR A 44 -2.99 10.00 -7.91
CA TYR A 44 -2.48 8.69 -7.52
C TYR A 44 -2.65 8.51 -6.02
N TYR A 45 -2.84 7.25 -5.61
CA TYR A 45 -2.66 6.85 -4.23
C TYR A 45 -1.81 5.58 -4.17
N ASP A 46 -0.99 5.47 -3.14
CA ASP A 46 -0.18 4.28 -2.89
C ASP A 46 -0.65 3.54 -1.65
N VAL A 47 -0.65 2.22 -1.74
CA VAL A 47 -0.83 1.32 -0.61
C VAL A 47 0.45 0.52 -0.47
N MET A 48 1.12 0.70 0.66
CA MET A 48 2.31 -0.07 1.01
C MET A 48 2.08 -0.80 2.31
N GLN A 49 2.42 -2.08 2.32
CA GLN A 49 2.36 -2.89 3.52
C GLN A 49 3.76 -3.33 3.94
N TRP A 50 3.99 -3.22 5.25
CA TRP A 50 5.22 -3.59 5.91
C TRP A 50 4.88 -4.48 7.09
N SER A 51 5.80 -5.37 7.45
CA SER A 51 5.61 -6.27 8.59
C SER A 51 5.50 -5.52 9.91
N THR A 52 6.20 -4.39 10.04
CA THR A 52 6.16 -3.50 11.20
C THR A 52 6.40 -2.05 10.80
N GLY A 53 5.92 -1.11 11.62
CA GLY A 53 6.25 0.30 11.46
C GLY A 53 7.76 0.59 11.60
N GLU A 54 8.47 -0.16 12.43
CA GLU A 54 9.93 -0.04 12.57
C GLU A 54 10.70 -0.45 11.31
N ALA A 55 10.23 -1.48 10.60
CA ALA A 55 10.82 -1.89 9.33
C ALA A 55 10.76 -0.76 8.30
N TYR A 56 9.59 -0.13 8.18
CA TYR A 56 9.41 1.05 7.35
C TYR A 56 10.34 2.20 7.77
N ARG A 57 10.36 2.56 9.06
CA ARG A 57 11.23 3.65 9.56
C ARG A 57 12.71 3.40 9.28
N ARG A 58 13.20 2.16 9.46
CA ARG A 58 14.59 1.82 9.11
C ARG A 58 14.87 1.98 7.62
N ALA A 59 13.93 1.62 6.76
CA ALA A 59 14.07 1.83 5.32
C ALA A 59 14.15 3.32 4.96
N THR A 60 13.29 4.16 5.54
CA THR A 60 13.21 5.60 5.20
C THR A 60 14.30 6.46 5.82
N MET A 61 15.03 5.95 6.82
CA MET A 61 16.21 6.63 7.35
C MET A 61 17.43 6.55 6.42
N LYS A 62 17.43 5.65 5.43
CA LYS A 62 18.57 5.47 4.51
C LYS A 62 18.71 6.66 3.55
N ALA A 63 19.95 7.04 3.23
CA ALA A 63 20.23 8.17 2.33
C ALA A 63 19.57 7.98 0.95
N ILE A 64 19.70 6.79 0.37
CA ILE A 64 19.10 6.45 -0.93
C ILE A 64 17.58 6.63 -0.96
N HIS A 65 16.89 6.44 0.17
CA HIS A 65 15.44 6.69 0.23
C HIS A 65 15.15 8.18 0.06
N LYS A 66 15.91 9.04 0.74
CA LYS A 66 15.76 10.50 0.65
C LYS A 66 16.03 11.00 -0.77
N GLU A 67 17.05 10.44 -1.43
CA GLU A 67 17.39 10.74 -2.83
C GLU A 67 16.22 10.37 -3.76
N LEU A 68 15.74 9.12 -3.68
CA LEU A 68 14.63 8.64 -4.51
C LEU A 68 13.33 9.43 -4.28
N VAL A 69 13.04 9.82 -3.04
CA VAL A 69 11.88 10.67 -2.71
C VAL A 69 12.04 12.09 -3.24
N HIS A 70 13.25 12.66 -3.20
CA HIS A 70 13.52 14.00 -3.70
C HIS A 70 13.35 14.08 -5.23
N GLU A 71 13.60 12.99 -5.94
CA GLU A 71 13.41 12.90 -7.39
C GLU A 71 11.94 12.70 -7.82
N LEU A 72 11.01 12.45 -6.89
CA LEU A 72 9.60 12.33 -7.24
C LEU A 72 9.04 13.70 -7.65
N PRO A 73 8.44 13.82 -8.85
CA PRO A 73 7.82 15.07 -9.30
C PRO A 73 6.46 15.27 -8.61
N CYS A 74 6.47 15.49 -7.30
CA CYS A 74 5.30 15.77 -6.47
C CYS A 74 5.64 16.81 -5.40
N ASP A 75 4.67 17.66 -5.05
CA ASP A 75 4.93 18.78 -4.12
C ASP A 75 5.32 18.28 -2.72
N LYS A 76 4.69 17.20 -2.25
CA LYS A 76 4.90 16.64 -0.91
C LYS A 76 4.66 15.13 -0.88
N TYR A 77 5.74 14.37 -0.69
CA TYR A 77 5.64 12.97 -0.30
C TYR A 77 5.44 12.87 1.23
N ARG A 78 4.21 12.57 1.66
CA ARG A 78 3.82 12.48 3.08
C ARG A 78 3.01 11.21 3.35
N PRO A 79 3.67 10.05 3.43
CA PRO A 79 2.97 8.79 3.70
C PRO A 79 2.40 8.80 5.12
N ILE A 80 1.17 8.31 5.24
CA ILE A 80 0.48 8.15 6.52
C ILE A 80 0.52 6.66 6.89
N MET A 81 1.01 6.35 8.09
CA MET A 81 1.09 4.98 8.57
C MET A 81 -0.18 4.59 9.32
N TYR A 82 -0.82 3.51 8.88
CA TYR A 82 -1.95 2.89 9.55
C TYR A 82 -1.53 1.56 10.16
N LYS A 83 -2.23 1.14 11.22
CA LYS A 83 -2.13 -0.21 11.77
C LYS A 83 -3.34 -1.01 11.28
N LEU A 84 -3.09 -2.20 10.75
CA LEU A 84 -4.15 -3.16 10.43
C LEU A 84 -4.84 -3.60 11.73
N VAL A 85 -6.15 -3.37 11.82
CA VAL A 85 -6.98 -3.76 12.98
C VAL A 85 -7.88 -4.93 12.66
N VAL A 86 -8.38 -5.01 11.41
CA VAL A 86 -9.22 -6.09 10.89
C VAL A 86 -8.77 -6.38 9.47
N ASP A 87 -8.68 -7.66 9.12
CA ASP A 87 -8.39 -8.17 7.78
C ASP A 87 -9.38 -9.31 7.49
N ASP A 88 -10.26 -9.13 6.52
CA ASP A 88 -11.31 -10.09 6.14
C ASP A 88 -10.92 -10.93 4.92
N THR A 89 -9.68 -10.84 4.45
CA THR A 89 -9.22 -11.54 3.25
C THR A 89 -9.25 -13.07 3.38
N GLU A 90 -9.19 -13.60 4.60
CA GLU A 90 -9.28 -15.05 4.88
C GLU A 90 -10.73 -15.55 5.11
N PHE A 91 -11.75 -14.68 5.02
CA PHE A 91 -13.13 -15.11 5.26
C PHE A 91 -13.61 -16.09 4.17
N SER A 92 -13.84 -17.34 4.56
CA SER A 92 -14.49 -18.36 3.75
C SER A 92 -15.96 -18.52 4.18
N PRO A 93 -16.94 -18.15 3.33
CA PRO A 93 -18.36 -18.31 3.66
C PRO A 93 -18.73 -19.76 3.99
N THR A 94 -18.02 -20.71 3.36
CA THR A 94 -18.28 -22.16 3.45
C THR A 94 -18.03 -22.74 4.84
N GLU A 95 -17.03 -22.26 5.58
CA GLU A 95 -16.72 -22.74 6.93
C GLU A 95 -17.68 -22.16 7.99
N SER A 96 -18.15 -20.94 7.77
CA SER A 96 -19.06 -20.24 8.68
C SER A 96 -20.47 -20.87 8.75
N VAL A 97 -20.93 -21.49 7.66
CA VAL A 97 -22.22 -22.20 7.59
C VAL A 97 -22.12 -23.59 8.23
N ALA A 98 -20.98 -24.29 8.07
CA ALA A 98 -20.73 -25.58 8.72
C ALA A 98 -20.71 -25.46 10.26
N ALA A 99 -20.14 -24.37 10.79
CA ALA A 99 -20.11 -24.10 12.23
C ALA A 99 -21.49 -23.82 12.86
N ARG A 100 -22.52 -23.51 12.06
CA ARG A 100 -23.89 -23.20 12.54
C ARG A 100 -24.91 -24.31 12.29
N GLY A 101 -24.57 -25.36 11.53
CA GLY A 101 -25.50 -26.42 11.12
C GLY A 101 -25.38 -27.77 11.85
N GLY A 102 -24.44 -27.93 12.79
CA GLY A 102 -24.09 -29.23 13.38
C GLY A 102 -24.77 -29.60 14.70
N GLY A 103 -25.84 -28.91 15.11
CA GLY A 103 -26.55 -29.16 16.36
C GLY A 103 -27.79 -30.04 16.19
N MET A 104 -27.62 -31.30 15.78
CA MET A 104 -28.68 -32.29 15.86
C MET A 104 -28.82 -32.72 17.33
N ALA A 105 -29.83 -32.19 18.03
CA ALA A 105 -30.21 -32.67 19.37
C ALA A 105 -31.06 -33.94 19.24
N PRO A 106 -30.77 -35.02 19.98
CA PRO A 106 -31.61 -36.20 20.00
C PRO A 106 -32.78 -36.00 20.97
N SER A 107 -33.98 -36.39 20.57
CA SER A 107 -35.06 -36.94 21.41
C SER A 107 -36.09 -37.61 20.52
#